data_AF-A0A552L5L6-F1
#
_entry.id   AF-A0A552L5L6-F1
#
_cell.length_a   1.000
_cell.length_b   1.000
_cell.length_c   1.000
_cell.angle_alpha   90.00
_cell.angle_beta   90.00
_cell.angle_gamma   90.00
#
_symmetry.space_group_name_H-M   'P 1'
#
loop_
_entity.id
_entity.type
_entity.pdbx_description
1 polymer ?
#
loop_
_entity_poly.entity_id
_entity_poly.type
_entity_poly.pdbx_seq_one_letter_code
_entity_poly.pdbx_strand_id
1 'polypeptide(L)'
;MGDRKPKPEIPSSLGKELFLSCVEKVIQLIEPNGITSIQKCLIEGFAQGWTYEHIERESGYDAQSLKTHAYKIFFPLLAQAFNKGLERDIEKVNKANVISLVEEYNRKISDNGTFLQDKLKENKTKINIFTELKNKLSGQQQAELNRIIKSYLPDNDNANFEEIIDKIINIRDDKDLLRILFRLTQDSRINSDTRSYIEQTIQELKKLLNITDTDYNAWIAEIPAINAEPDNRENINNYLIIKIEESKSQANTFPEYKFAACFLHLNTSQSQGNNYIPLPVDSSVSKDVYTQKDITNILTKIIEDCHERGGANLNIEFFTDGKLLYTNFESWEYNCFDSLTQLKRVYFVNVRSLMRLEKMYSKMPAYQNWKSRWERLTTNSIDTQTVNNSESYLCQETTLWSNLCASTQEDLEQLFKRSLKYGIPLVVGSRCHAQEASHRTKINTLLQGIQINQLSTIVQEVRRKSPDNLEDEPEHLGHHLLCFLEDPNRMPPFHYLTSQHLG
;
A
#
# COMPACT_ATOMS: atom_id res chain seq x y z
N MET A 1 23.42 56.44 35.45
CA MET A 1 22.48 55.57 36.18
C MET A 1 22.46 54.25 35.45
N GLY A 2 22.73 53.15 36.15
CA GLY A 2 23.23 51.91 35.55
C GLY A 2 22.25 51.18 34.65
N ASP A 3 22.78 50.73 33.50
CA ASP A 3 22.20 49.69 32.66
C ASP A 3 22.01 48.42 33.49
N ARG A 4 20.77 48.16 33.90
CA ARG A 4 20.39 46.83 34.36
C ARG A 4 20.38 45.92 33.14
N LYS A 5 21.46 45.16 32.95
CA LYS A 5 21.45 43.97 32.10
C LYS A 5 20.18 43.15 32.43
N PRO A 6 19.38 42.71 31.44
CA PRO A 6 18.28 41.80 31.71
C PRO A 6 18.86 40.58 32.44
N LYS A 7 18.23 40.22 33.58
CA LYS A 7 18.59 38.99 34.30
C LYS A 7 18.50 37.82 33.28
N PRO A 8 19.40 36.83 33.35
CA PRO A 8 19.26 35.63 32.52
C PRO A 8 17.89 35.03 32.81
N GLU A 9 17.02 34.95 31.80
CA GLU A 9 15.79 34.18 31.90
C GLU A 9 16.24 32.72 31.99
N ILE A 10 16.02 32.09 33.15
CA ILE A 10 16.48 30.72 33.38
C ILE A 10 15.54 29.82 32.58
N PRO A 11 16.01 29.11 31.55
CA PRO A 11 15.22 28.09 30.88
C PRO A 11 14.82 27.02 31.90
N SER A 12 13.65 26.41 31.72
CA SER A 12 13.23 25.33 32.60
C SER A 12 14.21 24.16 32.53
N SER A 13 14.48 23.56 33.68
CA SER A 13 15.28 22.33 33.80
C SER A 13 14.60 21.10 33.20
N LEU A 14 13.29 21.17 32.92
CA LEU A 14 12.48 20.07 32.36
C LEU A 14 12.60 19.93 30.84
N GLY A 15 13.06 20.97 30.14
CA GLY A 15 12.96 21.06 28.68
C GLY A 15 11.54 21.38 28.19
N LYS A 16 11.45 21.90 26.95
CA LYS A 16 10.21 22.46 26.37
C LYS A 16 9.02 21.49 26.38
N GLU A 17 9.21 20.27 25.90
CA GLU A 17 8.12 19.30 25.73
C GLU A 17 7.55 18.81 27.07
N LEU A 18 8.43 18.51 28.02
CA LEU A 18 8.01 18.06 29.35
C LEU A 18 7.33 19.20 30.12
N PHE A 19 7.86 20.41 30.01
CA PHE A 19 7.24 21.61 30.57
C PHE A 19 5.82 21.81 30.03
N LEU A 20 5.64 21.67 28.72
CA LEU A 20 4.32 21.74 28.07
C LEU A 20 3.38 20.65 28.59
N SER A 21 3.84 19.40 28.66
CA SER A 21 3.04 18.27 29.15
C SER A 21 2.58 18.47 30.61
N CYS A 22 3.45 18.98 31.49
CA CYS A 22 3.10 19.29 32.87
C CYS A 22 2.02 20.36 32.96
N VAL A 23 2.12 21.41 32.13
CA VAL A 23 1.12 22.49 32.07
C VAL A 23 -0.23 21.99 31.54
N GLU A 24 -0.21 21.17 30.47
CA GLU A 24 -1.45 20.59 29.93
C GLU A 24 -2.17 19.72 30.96
N LYS A 25 -1.42 18.87 31.67
CA LYS A 25 -1.98 18.00 32.71
C LYS A 25 -2.57 18.78 33.87
N VAL A 26 -1.89 19.83 34.34
CA VAL A 26 -2.42 20.61 35.46
C VAL A 26 -3.69 21.37 35.05
N ILE A 27 -3.75 21.91 33.83
CA ILE A 27 -4.93 22.61 33.32
C ILE A 27 -6.10 21.65 33.08
N GLN A 28 -5.84 20.41 32.62
CA GLN A 28 -6.86 19.37 32.47
C GLN A 28 -7.59 19.02 33.77
N LEU A 29 -7.03 19.36 34.93
CA LEU A 29 -7.74 19.22 36.21
C LEU A 29 -8.98 20.12 36.29
N ILE A 30 -9.04 21.21 35.53
CA ILE A 30 -10.14 22.18 35.57
C ILE A 30 -10.78 22.43 34.18
N GLU A 31 -10.04 22.26 33.10
CA GLU A 31 -10.52 22.39 31.72
C GLU A 31 -10.22 21.12 30.92
N PRO A 32 -11.21 20.21 30.73
CA PRO A 32 -11.00 18.91 30.09
C PRO A 32 -10.45 18.99 28.66
N ASN A 33 -10.76 20.09 27.96
CA ASN A 33 -10.37 20.32 26.56
C ASN A 33 -8.90 20.78 26.41
N GLY A 34 -8.18 20.98 27.53
CA GLY A 34 -6.77 21.36 27.52
C GLY A 34 -6.54 22.82 27.14
N ILE A 35 -5.37 23.11 26.58
CA ILE A 35 -4.90 24.46 26.27
C ILE A 35 -5.07 24.83 24.78
N THR A 36 -5.33 26.11 24.53
CA THR A 36 -5.45 26.71 23.20
C THR A 36 -4.10 26.93 22.52
N SER A 37 -4.09 27.17 21.21
CA SER A 37 -2.86 27.38 20.43
C SER A 37 -2.01 28.56 20.94
N ILE A 38 -2.63 29.69 21.31
CA ILE A 38 -1.90 30.84 21.88
C ILE A 38 -1.26 30.51 23.24
N GLN A 39 -1.92 29.66 24.05
CA GLN A 39 -1.38 29.21 25.34
C GLN A 39 -0.20 28.24 25.14
N LYS A 40 -0.26 27.36 24.13
CA LYS A 40 0.89 26.51 23.74
C LYS A 40 2.11 27.36 23.42
N CYS A 41 1.97 28.37 22.56
CA CYS A 41 3.06 29.28 22.21
C CYS A 41 3.65 29.99 23.45
N LEU A 42 2.79 30.43 24.38
CA LEU A 42 3.24 31.05 25.63
C LEU A 42 4.03 30.07 26.52
N ILE A 43 3.58 28.82 26.65
CA ILE A 43 4.23 27.80 27.49
C ILE A 43 5.59 27.42 26.93
N GLU A 44 5.65 27.20 25.62
CA GLU A 44 6.88 26.89 24.91
C GLU A 44 7.90 28.01 25.04
N GLY A 45 7.46 29.25 24.88
CA GLY A 45 8.30 30.43 25.08
C GLY A 45 8.78 30.58 26.52
N PHE A 46 7.91 30.36 27.51
CA PHE A 46 8.31 30.43 28.92
C PHE A 46 9.29 29.34 29.29
N ALA A 47 9.15 28.12 28.77
CA ALA A 47 10.10 27.03 29.00
C ALA A 47 11.52 27.39 28.53
N GLN A 48 11.62 28.18 27.46
CA GLN A 48 12.89 28.59 26.84
C GLN A 48 13.44 29.92 27.40
N GLY A 49 12.73 30.58 28.33
CA GLY A 49 13.13 31.90 28.80
C GLY A 49 13.07 32.95 27.67
N TRP A 50 12.00 32.91 26.86
CA TRP A 50 11.77 33.87 25.79
C TRP A 50 10.96 35.07 26.25
N THR A 51 11.33 36.26 25.76
CA THR A 51 10.50 37.46 25.89
C THR A 51 9.27 37.37 24.99
N TYR A 52 8.25 38.20 25.24
CA TYR A 52 7.05 38.19 24.39
C TYR A 52 7.38 38.60 22.95
N GLU A 53 8.35 39.50 22.75
CA GLU A 53 8.85 39.91 21.44
C GLU A 53 9.60 38.79 20.72
N HIS A 54 10.18 37.85 21.47
CA HIS A 54 10.80 36.66 20.89
C HIS A 54 9.74 35.62 20.53
N ILE A 55 8.73 35.41 21.38
CA ILE A 55 7.60 34.51 21.09
C ILE A 55 6.82 35.00 19.86
N GLU A 56 6.66 36.30 19.69
CA GLU A 56 6.00 36.89 18.51
C GLU A 56 6.65 36.46 17.20
N ARG A 57 7.99 36.47 17.12
CA ARG A 57 8.74 36.07 15.92
C ARG A 57 8.53 34.61 15.53
N GLU A 58 8.23 33.76 16.51
CA GLU A 58 8.11 32.31 16.35
C GLU A 58 6.65 31.81 16.26
N SER A 59 5.66 32.63 16.66
CA SER A 59 4.27 32.16 16.84
C SER A 59 3.22 32.85 15.98
N GLY A 60 3.56 33.94 15.29
CA GLY A 60 2.62 34.69 14.45
C GLY A 60 1.58 35.53 15.21
N TYR A 61 1.67 35.59 16.54
CA TYR A 61 0.86 36.48 17.39
C TYR A 61 1.68 37.71 17.79
N ASP A 62 1.06 38.90 17.75
CA ASP A 62 1.75 40.11 18.19
C ASP A 62 2.04 40.09 19.70
N ALA A 63 3.15 40.69 20.12
CA ALA A 63 3.60 40.67 21.51
C ALA A 63 2.57 41.28 22.49
N GLN A 64 1.78 42.25 22.05
CA GLN A 64 0.77 42.90 22.89
C GLN A 64 -0.43 41.98 23.13
N SER A 65 -0.86 41.22 22.12
CA SER A 65 -1.88 40.16 22.24
C SER A 65 -1.38 39.01 23.12
N LEU A 66 -0.15 38.55 22.93
CA LEU A 66 0.46 37.52 23.78
C LEU A 66 0.49 37.95 25.25
N LYS A 67 0.93 39.19 25.52
CA LYS A 67 0.96 39.76 26.86
C LYS A 67 -0.44 39.89 27.44
N THR A 68 -1.39 40.40 26.67
CA THR A 68 -2.79 40.56 27.11
C THR A 68 -3.42 39.22 27.44
N HIS A 69 -3.24 38.22 26.58
CA HIS A 69 -3.76 36.88 26.79
C HIS A 69 -3.10 36.20 28.00
N ALA A 70 -1.78 36.33 28.14
CA ALA A 70 -1.05 35.80 29.29
C ALA A 70 -1.61 36.33 30.62
N TYR A 71 -1.80 37.64 30.74
CA TYR A 71 -2.28 38.26 31.98
C TYR A 71 -3.77 38.07 32.25
N LYS A 72 -4.62 38.14 31.21
CA LYS A 72 -6.08 38.11 31.40
C LYS A 72 -6.67 36.72 31.47
N ILE A 73 -6.01 35.73 30.84
CA ILE A 73 -6.60 34.40 30.65
C ILE A 73 -5.65 33.33 31.20
N PHE A 74 -4.42 33.28 30.67
CA PHE A 74 -3.57 32.12 30.89
C PHE A 74 -3.03 32.00 32.32
N PHE A 75 -2.52 33.09 32.92
CA PHE A 75 -2.06 33.06 34.31
C PHE A 75 -3.19 32.84 35.34
N PRO A 76 -4.38 33.47 35.21
CA PRO A 76 -5.54 33.11 36.04
C PRO A 76 -5.91 31.63 35.96
N LEU A 77 -5.91 31.06 34.74
CA LEU A 77 -6.19 29.65 34.54
C LEU A 77 -5.14 28.76 35.22
N LEU A 78 -3.85 29.08 35.06
CA LEU A 78 -2.78 28.38 35.74
C LEU A 78 -2.88 28.47 37.26
N ALA A 79 -3.28 29.62 37.82
CA ALA A 79 -3.46 29.77 39.26
C ALA A 79 -4.53 28.79 39.78
N GLN A 80 -5.68 28.73 39.11
CA GLN A 80 -6.76 27.79 39.45
C GLN A 80 -6.30 26.34 39.31
N ALA A 81 -5.62 26.02 38.21
CA ALA A 81 -5.11 24.69 37.93
C ALA A 81 -4.09 24.22 38.98
N PHE A 82 -3.11 25.06 39.29
CA PHE A 82 -2.11 24.76 40.31
C PHE A 82 -2.70 24.74 41.72
N ASN A 83 -3.70 25.56 42.05
CA ASN A 83 -4.40 25.45 43.33
C ASN A 83 -5.00 24.05 43.52
N LYS A 84 -5.63 23.53 42.45
CA LYS A 84 -6.19 22.19 42.45
C LYS A 84 -5.11 21.10 42.45
N GLY A 85 -4.07 21.23 41.63
CA GLY A 85 -3.02 20.22 41.50
C GLY A 85 -2.04 20.15 42.67
N LEU A 86 -1.67 21.30 43.24
CA LEU A 86 -0.77 21.41 44.38
C LEU A 86 -1.49 21.42 45.73
N GLU A 87 -2.83 21.52 45.75
CA GLU A 87 -3.66 21.54 46.97
C GLU A 87 -3.23 22.65 47.94
N ARG A 88 -2.93 23.84 47.40
CA ARG A 88 -2.55 25.02 48.18
C ARG A 88 -3.12 26.28 47.55
N ASP A 89 -3.21 27.35 48.31
CA ASP A 89 -3.72 28.63 47.81
C ASP A 89 -2.62 29.47 47.17
N ILE A 90 -2.61 29.53 45.84
CA ILE A 90 -1.71 30.31 44.99
C ILE A 90 -2.50 31.52 44.50
N GLU A 91 -2.27 32.65 45.16
CA GLU A 91 -2.96 33.92 44.85
C GLU A 91 -2.61 34.47 43.45
N LYS A 92 -1.40 34.17 42.93
CA LYS A 92 -0.93 34.73 41.66
C LYS A 92 0.12 33.88 40.94
N VAL A 93 -0.14 33.61 39.66
CA VAL A 93 0.83 33.06 38.70
C VAL A 93 1.30 34.16 37.75
N ASN A 94 2.57 34.15 37.37
CA ASN A 94 3.16 35.06 36.38
C ASN A 94 4.44 34.44 35.78
N LYS A 95 5.03 35.11 34.78
CA LYS A 95 6.25 34.63 34.10
C LYS A 95 7.41 34.31 35.05
N ALA A 96 7.55 35.02 36.17
CA ALA A 96 8.66 34.83 37.09
C ALA A 96 8.51 33.58 37.98
N ASN A 97 7.30 33.06 38.19
CA ASN A 97 7.06 31.90 39.05
C ASN A 97 6.48 30.68 38.32
N VAL A 98 6.00 30.84 37.08
CA VAL A 98 5.39 29.74 36.32
C VAL A 98 6.36 28.56 36.17
N ILE A 99 7.64 28.83 35.92
CA ILE A 99 8.64 27.75 35.77
C ILE A 99 8.77 26.96 37.07
N SER A 100 8.96 27.66 38.19
CA SER A 100 9.09 27.02 39.49
C SER A 100 7.82 26.25 39.90
N LEU A 101 6.63 26.75 39.56
CA LEU A 101 5.36 26.09 39.83
C LEU A 101 5.15 24.83 38.99
N VAL A 102 5.53 24.86 37.71
CA VAL A 102 5.50 23.68 36.83
C VAL A 102 6.49 22.63 37.34
N GLU A 103 7.70 23.05 37.70
CA GLU A 103 8.73 22.16 38.26
C GLU A 103 8.33 21.60 39.63
N GLU A 104 7.65 22.40 40.45
CA GLU A 104 7.12 21.94 41.73
C GLU A 104 5.94 20.99 41.55
N TYR A 105 5.01 21.26 40.64
CA TYR A 105 3.94 20.34 40.31
C TYR A 105 4.51 19.03 39.76
N ASN A 106 5.53 19.10 38.90
CA ASN A 106 6.29 17.95 38.44
C ASN A 106 6.95 17.19 39.62
N ARG A 107 7.52 17.90 40.60
CA ARG A 107 8.07 17.28 41.82
C ARG A 107 7.00 16.62 42.68
N LYS A 108 5.85 17.27 42.89
CA LYS A 108 4.73 16.75 43.69
C LYS A 108 4.18 15.45 43.10
N ILE A 109 4.03 15.39 41.78
CA ILE A 109 3.64 14.16 41.09
C ILE A 109 4.81 13.17 40.92
N SER A 110 6.04 13.59 41.22
CA SER A 110 7.24 12.75 41.24
C SER A 110 7.70 12.31 42.63
N ASP A 111 6.98 12.58 43.73
CA ASP A 111 7.30 12.03 45.07
C ASP A 111 6.68 10.65 45.31
N ASN A 112 6.39 9.93 44.21
CA ASN A 112 6.55 8.47 44.11
C ASN A 112 7.38 8.05 42.86
N GLY A 113 8.10 9.01 42.26
CA GLY A 113 9.38 8.87 41.55
C GLY A 113 9.47 8.14 40.21
N THR A 114 8.71 7.08 40.01
CA THR A 114 8.93 6.14 38.90
C THR A 114 8.10 6.50 37.67
N PHE A 115 6.84 6.89 37.85
CA PHE A 115 5.88 6.99 36.75
C PHE A 115 6.29 7.91 35.58
N LEU A 116 6.83 9.11 35.85
CA LEU A 116 7.20 10.06 34.79
C LEU A 116 8.56 9.78 34.17
N GLN A 117 9.55 9.32 34.96
CA GLN A 117 10.82 8.88 34.40
C GLN A 117 10.67 7.60 33.60
N ASP A 118 9.81 6.68 34.06
CA ASP A 118 9.44 5.48 33.32
C ASP A 118 8.66 5.85 32.06
N LYS A 119 7.67 6.74 32.10
CA LYS A 119 6.99 7.26 30.89
C LYS A 119 7.94 7.94 29.90
N LEU A 120 8.91 8.73 30.37
CA LEU A 120 9.90 9.38 29.51
C LEU A 120 10.88 8.37 28.90
N LYS A 121 11.35 7.41 29.70
CA LYS A 121 12.20 6.31 29.25
C LYS A 121 11.45 5.41 28.27
N GLU A 122 10.19 5.13 28.54
CA GLU A 122 9.27 4.36 27.71
C GLU A 122 9.02 5.09 26.39
N ASN A 123 8.67 6.38 26.40
CA ASN A 123 8.51 7.17 25.18
C ASN A 123 9.80 7.26 24.37
N LYS A 124 10.95 7.46 25.01
CA LYS A 124 12.25 7.44 24.34
C LYS A 124 12.56 6.07 23.73
N THR A 125 12.16 4.99 24.41
CA THR A 125 12.33 3.63 23.89
C THR A 125 11.36 3.34 22.75
N LYS A 126 10.11 3.83 22.80
CA LYS A 126 9.16 3.79 21.67
C LYS A 126 9.72 4.51 20.45
N ILE A 127 10.23 5.74 20.62
CA ILE A 127 10.88 6.50 19.54
C ILE A 127 12.01 5.69 18.91
N ASN A 128 12.86 5.06 19.72
CA ASN A 128 13.95 4.23 19.19
C ASN A 128 13.43 3.01 18.40
N ILE A 129 12.43 2.29 18.93
CA ILE A 129 11.79 1.15 18.26
C ILE A 129 11.22 1.57 16.88
N PHE A 130 10.50 2.70 16.84
CA PHE A 130 9.93 3.21 15.59
C PHE A 130 10.97 3.79 14.63
N THR A 131 12.06 4.35 15.15
CA THR A 131 13.22 4.78 14.35
C THR A 131 13.91 3.57 13.72
N GLU A 132 14.02 2.47 14.46
CA GLU A 132 14.57 1.22 13.94
C GLU A 132 13.67 0.62 12.87
N LEU A 133 12.34 0.62 13.07
CA LEU A 133 11.36 0.26 12.02
C LEU A 133 11.58 1.10 10.76
N LYS A 134 11.66 2.42 10.89
CA LYS A 134 11.91 3.32 9.75
C LYS A 134 13.23 2.97 9.03
N ASN A 135 14.30 2.74 9.77
CA ASN A 135 15.62 2.44 9.19
C ASN A 135 15.67 1.07 8.51
N LYS A 136 14.82 0.13 8.92
CA LYS A 136 14.65 -1.19 8.27
C LYS A 136 13.84 -1.10 6.97
N LEU A 137 13.04 -0.05 6.79
CA LEU A 137 12.21 0.15 5.60
C LEU A 137 12.94 0.99 4.54
N SER A 138 12.89 0.55 3.28
CA SER A 138 13.32 1.35 2.14
C SER A 138 12.42 2.57 1.96
N GLY A 139 12.89 3.60 1.22
CA GLY A 139 12.07 4.79 0.95
C GLY A 139 10.73 4.48 0.28
N GLN A 140 10.69 3.46 -0.59
CA GLN A 140 9.46 2.98 -1.22
C GLN A 140 8.52 2.29 -0.21
N GLN A 141 9.07 1.44 0.66
CA GLN A 141 8.29 0.78 1.72
C GLN A 141 7.73 1.78 2.73
N GLN A 142 8.48 2.85 3.04
CA GLN A 142 8.00 3.95 3.89
C GLN A 142 6.83 4.70 3.22
N ALA A 143 6.91 4.98 1.91
CA ALA A 143 5.84 5.65 1.16
C ALA A 143 4.56 4.80 1.06
N GLU A 144 4.70 3.49 0.82
CA GLU A 144 3.59 2.54 0.78
C GLU A 144 2.90 2.40 2.15
N LEU A 145 3.70 2.20 3.21
CA LEU A 145 3.20 2.12 4.57
C LEU A 145 2.52 3.43 5.01
N ASN A 146 3.05 4.58 4.61
CA ASN A 146 2.43 5.89 4.83
C ASN A 146 1.03 5.96 4.22
N ARG A 147 0.87 5.57 2.95
CA ARG A 147 -0.43 5.56 2.25
C ARG A 147 -1.46 4.65 2.94
N ILE A 148 -1.01 3.49 3.43
CA ILE A 148 -1.86 2.53 4.15
C ILE A 148 -2.28 3.09 5.51
N ILE A 149 -1.35 3.64 6.28
CA ILE A 149 -1.65 4.23 7.60
C ILE A 149 -2.63 5.40 7.48
N LYS A 150 -2.52 6.24 6.44
CA LYS A 150 -3.49 7.32 6.16
C LYS A 150 -4.93 6.79 6.02
N SER A 151 -5.12 5.57 5.53
CA SER A 151 -6.47 4.97 5.45
C SER A 151 -7.08 4.61 6.81
N TYR A 152 -6.25 4.52 7.86
CA TYR A 152 -6.69 4.22 9.23
C TYR A 152 -6.76 5.46 10.14
N LEU A 153 -6.16 6.57 9.73
CA LEU A 153 -6.09 7.83 10.49
C LEU A 153 -6.71 8.97 9.66
N PRO A 154 -8.02 9.29 9.84
CA PRO A 154 -8.63 10.43 9.18
C PRO A 154 -7.91 11.73 9.62
N ASP A 155 -7.72 12.68 8.69
CA ASP A 155 -7.01 13.98 8.84
C ASP A 155 -5.50 14.00 8.52
N ASN A 156 -5.04 13.36 7.43
CA ASN A 156 -3.59 13.25 7.12
C ASN A 156 -3.18 13.44 5.65
N ASP A 157 -3.96 14.15 4.83
CA ASP A 157 -3.72 14.22 3.37
C ASP A 157 -2.27 14.64 3.01
N ASN A 158 -1.65 15.53 3.80
CA ASN A 158 -0.29 16.05 3.53
C ASN A 158 0.82 15.54 4.48
N ALA A 159 0.53 14.63 5.41
CA ALA A 159 1.53 14.19 6.38
C ALA A 159 2.59 13.28 5.73
N ASN A 160 3.87 13.52 6.04
CA ASN A 160 4.98 12.65 5.64
C ASN A 160 5.12 11.45 6.62
N PHE A 161 5.96 10.48 6.30
CA PHE A 161 6.09 9.26 7.12
C PHE A 161 6.55 9.56 8.56
N GLU A 162 7.44 10.54 8.76
CA GLU A 162 7.90 10.96 10.09
C GLU A 162 6.75 11.55 10.91
N GLU A 163 5.95 12.44 10.32
CA GLU A 163 4.81 13.06 10.99
C GLU A 163 3.73 12.03 11.39
N ILE A 164 3.53 10.99 10.58
CA ILE A 164 2.61 9.90 10.91
C ILE A 164 3.17 9.04 12.05
N ILE A 165 4.45 8.70 12.01
CA ILE A 165 5.11 7.92 13.05
C ILE A 165 5.10 8.70 14.38
N ASP A 166 5.36 10.01 14.35
CA ASP A 166 5.27 10.87 15.52
C ASP A 166 3.84 10.90 16.09
N LYS A 167 2.81 10.95 15.24
CA LYS A 167 1.42 10.85 15.71
C LYS A 167 1.12 9.50 16.36
N ILE A 168 1.60 8.40 15.78
CA ILE A 168 1.45 7.06 16.31
C ILE A 168 2.14 6.93 17.68
N ILE A 169 3.38 7.42 17.81
CA ILE A 169 4.14 7.43 19.07
C ILE A 169 3.42 8.22 20.16
N ASN A 170 2.72 9.29 19.79
CA ASN A 170 2.02 10.18 20.71
C ASN A 170 0.59 9.75 21.06
N ILE A 171 0.13 8.57 20.59
CA ILE A 171 -1.15 8.00 21.01
C ILE A 171 -1.11 7.76 22.52
N ARG A 172 -2.11 8.30 23.24
CA ARG A 172 -2.13 8.28 24.71
C ARG A 172 -2.37 6.89 25.30
N ASP A 173 -3.01 6.00 24.54
CA ASP A 173 -3.30 4.63 24.94
C ASP A 173 -2.40 3.65 24.16
N ASP A 174 -1.54 2.95 24.90
CA ASP A 174 -0.61 1.97 24.34
C ASP A 174 -1.33 0.77 23.69
N LYS A 175 -2.59 0.53 24.08
CA LYS A 175 -3.47 -0.40 23.39
C LYS A 175 -3.90 0.15 22.04
N ASP A 176 -4.23 1.42 21.90
CA ASP A 176 -4.59 1.96 20.58
C ASP A 176 -3.39 1.92 19.61
N LEU A 177 -2.17 2.15 20.12
CA LEU A 177 -0.92 1.98 19.38
C LEU A 177 -0.74 0.56 18.85
N LEU A 178 -0.78 -0.44 19.74
CA LEU A 178 -0.62 -1.85 19.37
C LEU A 178 -1.76 -2.34 18.46
N ARG A 179 -2.97 -1.78 18.60
CA ARG A 179 -4.12 -2.08 17.73
C ARG A 179 -3.86 -1.64 16.30
N ILE A 180 -3.30 -0.44 16.11
CA ILE A 180 -2.99 0.06 14.76
C ILE A 180 -1.93 -0.81 14.12
N LEU A 181 -0.85 -1.14 14.84
CA LEU A 181 0.20 -2.02 14.32
C LEU A 181 -0.32 -3.42 13.98
N PHE A 182 -1.16 -4.00 14.84
CA PHE A 182 -1.81 -5.28 14.56
C PHE A 182 -2.69 -5.19 13.32
N ARG A 183 -3.47 -4.13 13.14
CA ARG A 183 -4.28 -3.92 11.92
C ARG A 183 -3.41 -3.84 10.66
N LEU A 184 -2.24 -3.21 10.76
CA LEU A 184 -1.27 -3.18 9.65
C LEU A 184 -0.74 -4.59 9.34
N THR A 185 -0.42 -5.43 10.33
CA THR A 185 0.04 -6.80 10.02
C THR A 185 -1.02 -7.64 9.33
N GLN A 186 -2.29 -7.35 9.57
CA GLN A 186 -3.42 -8.01 8.89
C GLN A 186 -3.77 -7.38 7.53
N ASP A 187 -3.15 -6.26 7.14
CA ASP A 187 -3.44 -5.59 5.86
C ASP A 187 -2.73 -6.30 4.71
N SER A 188 -3.49 -6.76 3.73
CA SER A 188 -3.01 -7.52 2.57
C SER A 188 -2.15 -6.70 1.61
N ARG A 189 -2.25 -5.36 1.64
CA ARG A 189 -1.39 -4.45 0.86
C ARG A 189 0.04 -4.42 1.39
N ILE A 190 0.28 -4.89 2.61
CA ILE A 190 1.61 -4.94 3.20
C ILE A 190 2.32 -6.22 2.72
N ASN A 191 3.47 -6.06 2.06
CA ASN A 191 4.31 -7.18 1.66
C ASN A 191 4.88 -7.95 2.88
N SER A 192 5.35 -9.19 2.68
CA SER A 192 5.84 -10.05 3.76
C SER A 192 6.99 -9.45 4.58
N ASP A 193 7.87 -8.70 3.92
CA ASP A 193 9.09 -8.18 4.52
C ASP A 193 8.77 -7.00 5.44
N THR A 194 7.94 -6.06 4.96
CA THR A 194 7.37 -4.98 5.77
C THR A 194 6.51 -5.53 6.91
N ARG A 195 5.70 -6.56 6.66
CA ARG A 195 4.89 -7.22 7.69
C ARG A 195 5.77 -7.80 8.80
N SER A 196 6.86 -8.47 8.45
CA SER A 196 7.81 -9.02 9.42
C SER A 196 8.44 -7.93 10.29
N TYR A 197 8.81 -6.77 9.72
CA TYR A 197 9.33 -5.65 10.49
C TYR A 197 8.28 -5.06 11.45
N ILE A 198 7.01 -4.98 11.04
CA ILE A 198 5.92 -4.53 11.91
C ILE A 198 5.66 -5.54 13.04
N GLU A 199 5.68 -6.84 12.75
CA GLU A 199 5.56 -7.90 13.76
C GLU A 199 6.70 -7.85 14.79
N GLN A 200 7.94 -7.62 14.34
CA GLN A 200 9.09 -7.40 15.24
C GLN A 200 8.86 -6.17 16.13
N THR A 201 8.37 -5.07 15.55
CA THR A 201 8.03 -3.84 16.27
C THR A 201 6.98 -4.11 17.36
N ILE A 202 5.95 -4.92 17.06
CA ILE A 202 4.94 -5.34 18.05
C ILE A 202 5.58 -6.14 19.19
N GLN A 203 6.49 -7.08 18.90
CA GLN A 203 7.15 -7.86 19.95
C GLN A 203 8.03 -7.01 20.87
N GLU A 204 8.72 -6.02 20.31
CA GLU A 204 9.53 -5.08 21.10
C GLU A 204 8.66 -4.17 21.97
N LEU A 205 7.54 -3.68 21.44
CA LEU A 205 6.58 -2.88 22.20
C LEU A 205 5.91 -3.69 23.32
N LYS A 206 5.55 -4.96 23.08
CA LYS A 206 4.99 -5.84 24.12
C LYS A 206 5.96 -6.05 25.28
N LYS A 207 7.25 -6.25 24.98
CA LYS A 207 8.30 -6.34 26.01
C LYS A 207 8.43 -5.03 26.80
N LEU A 208 8.40 -3.89 26.12
CA LEU A 208 8.49 -2.57 26.74
C LEU A 208 7.29 -2.30 27.68
N LEU A 209 6.09 -2.65 27.23
CA LEU A 209 4.82 -2.41 27.93
C LEU A 209 4.48 -3.51 28.95
N ASN A 210 5.33 -4.52 29.08
CA ASN A 210 5.11 -5.69 29.93
C ASN A 210 3.77 -6.41 29.67
N ILE A 211 3.38 -6.53 28.39
CA ILE A 211 2.16 -7.19 27.95
C ILE A 211 2.47 -8.64 27.59
N THR A 212 1.77 -9.59 28.21
CA THR A 212 1.95 -11.02 27.93
C THR A 212 1.33 -11.42 26.59
N ASP A 213 1.78 -12.53 26.01
CA ASP A 213 1.14 -13.10 24.82
C ASP A 213 -0.34 -13.42 25.06
N THR A 214 -0.67 -13.90 26.25
CA THR A 214 -2.06 -14.23 26.63
C THR A 214 -2.93 -12.98 26.68
N ASP A 215 -2.46 -11.90 27.32
CA ASP A 215 -3.21 -10.65 27.41
C ASP A 215 -3.34 -9.97 26.06
N TYR A 216 -2.27 -10.01 25.26
CA TYR A 216 -2.29 -9.52 23.89
C TYR A 216 -3.28 -10.31 23.02
N ASN A 217 -3.24 -11.65 23.09
CA ASN A 217 -4.13 -12.52 22.31
C ASN A 217 -5.60 -12.39 22.73
N ALA A 218 -5.86 -12.28 24.04
CA ALA A 218 -7.21 -12.04 24.55
C ALA A 218 -7.73 -10.67 24.06
N TRP A 219 -6.89 -9.65 24.10
CA TRP A 219 -7.27 -8.31 23.68
C TRP A 219 -7.46 -8.19 22.16
N ILE A 220 -6.59 -8.77 21.33
CA ILE A 220 -6.80 -8.79 19.87
C ILE A 220 -7.98 -9.66 19.43
N ALA A 221 -8.40 -10.62 20.26
CA ALA A 221 -9.64 -11.37 20.04
C ALA A 221 -10.90 -10.55 20.34
N GLU A 222 -10.79 -9.52 21.20
CA GLU A 222 -11.85 -8.54 21.49
C GLU A 222 -11.88 -7.36 20.52
N ILE A 223 -10.74 -7.03 19.89
CA ILE A 223 -10.75 -6.20 18.69
C ILE A 223 -11.69 -6.98 17.76
N PRO A 224 -12.86 -6.41 17.38
CA PRO A 224 -13.64 -7.03 16.32
C PRO A 224 -12.60 -7.30 15.27
N ALA A 225 -12.58 -8.51 14.69
CA ALA A 225 -11.89 -8.67 13.44
C ALA A 225 -12.14 -7.38 12.67
N ILE A 226 -11.17 -6.90 11.92
CA ILE A 226 -11.65 -6.18 10.76
C ILE A 226 -12.55 -7.26 10.11
N ASN A 227 -13.85 -7.28 10.40
CA ASN A 227 -14.84 -6.96 9.42
C ASN A 227 -14.18 -5.79 8.70
N ALA A 228 -13.23 -6.14 7.81
CA ALA A 228 -13.36 -5.72 6.47
C ALA A 228 -14.87 -5.74 6.29
N GLU A 229 -15.51 -4.62 6.02
CA GLU A 229 -16.79 -4.75 5.33
C GLU A 229 -16.54 -5.83 4.29
N PRO A 230 -17.01 -7.08 4.51
CA PRO A 230 -16.25 -8.31 4.26
C PRO A 230 -15.44 -8.07 3.02
N ASP A 231 -14.11 -7.76 3.06
CA ASP A 231 -13.49 -6.89 2.05
C ASP A 231 -13.90 -7.50 0.77
N ASN A 232 -14.95 -6.91 0.19
CA ASN A 232 -15.49 -7.58 -0.95
C ASN A 232 -14.38 -7.42 -1.97
N ARG A 233 -13.39 -6.50 -1.79
CA ARG A 233 -12.16 -6.26 -2.54
C ARG A 233 -11.00 -7.21 -2.32
N GLU A 234 -10.98 -8.04 -1.29
CA GLU A 234 -10.11 -9.23 -1.29
C GLU A 234 -10.70 -10.34 -2.17
N ASN A 235 -12.03 -10.35 -2.34
CA ASN A 235 -12.73 -11.19 -3.32
C ASN A 235 -13.08 -10.46 -4.64
N ILE A 236 -12.93 -9.13 -4.71
CA ILE A 236 -13.12 -8.32 -5.92
C ILE A 236 -11.76 -8.30 -6.52
N ASN A 237 -11.52 -9.31 -7.32
CA ASN A 237 -10.52 -9.17 -8.36
C ASN A 237 -10.97 -7.99 -9.24
N ASN A 238 -10.18 -6.92 -9.20
CA ASN A 238 -10.34 -5.80 -10.08
C ASN A 238 -9.61 -6.10 -11.38
N TYR A 239 -10.21 -5.74 -12.52
CA TYR A 239 -9.61 -6.00 -13.82
C TYR A 239 -9.48 -4.71 -14.60
N LEU A 240 -8.25 -4.41 -15.00
CA LEU A 240 -7.98 -3.51 -16.09
C LEU A 240 -7.92 -4.33 -17.38
N ILE A 241 -8.97 -4.23 -18.19
CA ILE A 241 -9.08 -4.90 -19.48
C ILE A 241 -8.54 -3.94 -20.54
N ILE A 242 -7.49 -4.36 -21.24
CA ILE A 242 -6.84 -3.59 -22.28
C ILE A 242 -7.03 -4.31 -23.60
N LYS A 243 -7.67 -3.66 -24.58
CA LYS A 243 -7.70 -4.13 -25.95
C LYS A 243 -6.55 -3.48 -26.72
N ILE A 244 -5.77 -4.30 -27.42
CA ILE A 244 -4.69 -3.83 -28.28
C ILE A 244 -4.63 -4.55 -29.62
N GLU A 245 -4.56 -3.79 -30.71
CA GLU A 245 -4.48 -4.30 -32.08
C GLU A 245 -3.33 -3.60 -32.82
N GLU A 246 -2.61 -4.33 -33.67
CA GLU A 246 -1.60 -3.73 -34.54
C GLU A 246 -2.29 -2.83 -35.58
N SER A 247 -1.82 -1.58 -35.72
CA SER A 247 -2.30 -0.71 -36.79
C SER A 247 -1.65 -1.11 -38.10
N LYS A 248 -2.44 -1.20 -39.18
CA LYS A 248 -1.92 -1.38 -40.54
C LYS A 248 -1.33 -0.06 -41.06
N SER A 249 -0.26 0.44 -40.48
CA SER A 249 0.51 1.54 -41.07
C SER A 249 1.73 1.00 -41.82
N GLN A 250 1.87 1.47 -43.05
CA GLN A 250 2.97 1.12 -43.94
C GLN A 250 4.27 1.80 -43.46
N ALA A 251 5.35 1.01 -43.35
CA ALA A 251 6.73 1.49 -43.40
C ALA A 251 7.27 2.41 -42.29
N ASN A 252 6.70 2.43 -41.08
CA ASN A 252 7.34 3.08 -39.94
C ASN A 252 8.26 2.11 -39.18
N THR A 253 9.43 2.59 -38.73
CA THR A 253 10.44 1.83 -37.95
C THR A 253 9.96 1.44 -36.55
N PHE A 254 8.79 1.91 -36.11
CA PHE A 254 8.23 1.64 -34.79
C PHE A 254 6.80 1.13 -34.93
N PRO A 255 6.42 0.06 -34.22
CA PRO A 255 5.07 -0.48 -34.27
C PRO A 255 4.07 0.50 -33.64
N GLU A 256 2.93 0.65 -34.32
CA GLU A 256 1.81 1.49 -33.92
C GLU A 256 0.60 0.63 -33.55
N TYR A 257 -0.12 1.02 -32.51
CA TYR A 257 -1.17 0.21 -31.91
C TYR A 257 -2.48 0.99 -31.77
N LYS A 258 -3.60 0.29 -31.92
CA LYS A 258 -4.91 0.76 -31.45
C LYS A 258 -5.09 0.31 -30.01
N PHE A 259 -5.52 1.21 -29.13
CA PHE A 259 -5.58 0.95 -27.69
C PHE A 259 -6.95 1.34 -27.13
N ALA A 260 -7.55 0.46 -26.33
CA ALA A 260 -8.73 0.76 -25.50
C ALA A 260 -8.57 0.13 -24.12
N ALA A 261 -9.13 0.77 -23.10
CA ALA A 261 -9.11 0.28 -21.73
C ALA A 261 -10.49 0.34 -21.07
N CYS A 262 -10.80 -0.65 -20.24
CA CYS A 262 -12.00 -0.70 -19.43
C CYS A 262 -11.66 -1.25 -18.05
N PHE A 263 -12.20 -0.63 -17.01
CA PHE A 263 -12.11 -1.11 -15.65
C PHE A 263 -13.34 -1.93 -15.29
N LEU A 264 -13.12 -3.10 -14.70
CA LEU A 264 -14.16 -4.01 -14.21
C LEU A 264 -13.96 -4.27 -12.73
N HIS A 265 -15.03 -4.03 -11.98
CA HIS A 265 -15.13 -4.32 -10.54
C HIS A 265 -16.02 -5.55 -10.32
N LEU A 266 -15.44 -6.74 -10.09
CA LEU A 266 -16.19 -7.98 -9.83
C LEU A 266 -16.53 -8.14 -8.34
N ASN A 267 -17.67 -7.60 -7.89
CA ASN A 267 -18.18 -7.96 -6.57
C ASN A 267 -18.92 -9.30 -6.62
N THR A 268 -18.40 -10.33 -5.94
CA THR A 268 -18.99 -11.69 -5.89
C THR A 268 -20.41 -11.72 -5.30
N SER A 269 -20.85 -10.64 -4.66
CA SER A 269 -22.15 -10.54 -3.99
C SER A 269 -23.26 -9.77 -4.75
N GLN A 270 -22.97 -9.13 -5.90
CA GLN A 270 -23.98 -8.37 -6.65
C GLN A 270 -24.01 -8.77 -8.13
N SER A 271 -24.94 -9.67 -8.45
CA SER A 271 -25.19 -10.20 -9.79
C SER A 271 -26.07 -9.31 -10.69
N GLN A 272 -26.23 -8.01 -10.39
CA GLN A 272 -27.10 -7.12 -11.18
C GLN A 272 -26.55 -5.68 -11.25
N GLY A 273 -25.68 -5.42 -12.23
CA GLY A 273 -25.23 -4.07 -12.61
C GLY A 273 -24.13 -4.11 -13.67
N ASN A 274 -24.14 -3.17 -14.62
CA ASN A 274 -23.05 -2.99 -15.59
C ASN A 274 -21.80 -2.46 -14.86
N ASN A 275 -21.01 -3.36 -14.25
CA ASN A 275 -19.80 -3.00 -13.48
C ASN A 275 -18.59 -2.65 -14.35
N TYR A 276 -18.84 -2.20 -15.58
CA TYR A 276 -17.83 -1.89 -16.57
C TYR A 276 -17.76 -0.37 -16.73
N ILE A 277 -16.59 0.18 -16.42
CA ILE A 277 -16.31 1.61 -16.51
C ILE A 277 -15.31 1.78 -17.67
N PRO A 278 -15.73 2.32 -18.82
CA PRO A 278 -14.80 2.73 -19.87
C PRO A 278 -13.81 3.74 -19.28
N LEU A 279 -12.52 3.51 -19.48
CA LEU A 279 -11.50 4.46 -19.06
C LEU A 279 -11.16 5.37 -20.24
N PRO A 280 -11.25 6.69 -20.09
CA PRO A 280 -10.91 7.61 -21.16
C PRO A 280 -9.41 7.49 -21.45
N VAL A 281 -9.08 7.03 -22.66
CA VAL A 281 -7.72 7.11 -23.19
C VAL A 281 -7.55 8.55 -23.66
N ASP A 282 -7.11 9.41 -22.73
CA ASP A 282 -6.78 10.83 -22.88
C ASP A 282 -7.53 11.59 -24.00
N SER A 283 -8.65 12.24 -23.63
CA SER A 283 -9.48 13.08 -24.51
C SER A 283 -8.76 14.32 -25.07
N SER A 284 -7.50 14.55 -24.70
CA SER A 284 -6.70 15.70 -25.13
C SER A 284 -5.97 15.47 -26.45
N VAL A 285 -5.89 14.22 -26.94
CA VAL A 285 -5.32 13.90 -28.26
C VAL A 285 -6.11 12.75 -28.88
N SER A 286 -7.05 13.04 -29.78
CA SER A 286 -7.68 12.00 -30.60
C SER A 286 -6.65 11.44 -31.59
N LYS A 287 -5.79 10.55 -31.10
CA LYS A 287 -4.87 9.76 -31.93
C LYS A 287 -5.53 8.42 -32.22
N ASP A 288 -5.71 8.13 -33.51
CA ASP A 288 -6.18 6.81 -33.97
C ASP A 288 -5.21 5.67 -33.61
N VAL A 289 -3.94 6.01 -33.34
CA VAL A 289 -2.83 5.07 -33.12
C VAL A 289 -1.82 5.57 -32.08
N TYR A 290 -1.23 4.64 -31.34
CA TYR A 290 -0.32 4.89 -30.22
C TYR A 290 0.98 4.10 -30.39
N THR A 291 2.11 4.72 -30.03
CA THR A 291 3.39 4.00 -29.89
C THR A 291 3.48 3.32 -28.51
N GLN A 292 4.43 2.40 -28.33
CA GLN A 292 4.68 1.81 -27.00
C GLN A 292 4.99 2.89 -25.93
N LYS A 293 5.70 3.96 -26.30
CA LYS A 293 5.99 5.08 -25.38
C LYS A 293 4.74 5.86 -25.01
N ASP A 294 3.83 6.08 -25.96
CA ASP A 294 2.52 6.69 -25.66
C ASP A 294 1.74 5.79 -24.68
N ILE A 295 1.77 4.48 -24.91
CA ILE A 295 1.09 3.50 -24.05
C ILE A 295 1.65 3.50 -22.62
N THR A 296 2.95 3.65 -22.39
CA THR A 296 3.51 3.76 -21.03
C THR A 296 2.91 4.91 -20.22
N ASN A 297 2.72 6.07 -20.85
CA ASN A 297 2.08 7.22 -20.21
C ASN A 297 0.59 6.97 -19.95
N ILE A 298 -0.09 6.33 -20.90
CA ILE A 298 -1.51 5.95 -20.76
C ILE A 298 -1.69 4.94 -19.63
N LEU A 299 -0.86 3.89 -19.58
CA LEU A 299 -0.85 2.87 -18.55
C LEU A 299 -0.70 3.48 -17.16
N THR A 300 0.22 4.45 -17.00
CA THR A 300 0.40 5.19 -15.75
C THR A 300 -0.92 5.79 -15.27
N LYS A 301 -1.54 6.62 -16.11
CA LYS A 301 -2.78 7.33 -15.79
C LYS A 301 -3.93 6.37 -15.49
N ILE A 302 -4.15 5.36 -16.33
CA ILE A 302 -5.29 4.44 -16.15
C ILE A 302 -5.10 3.55 -14.91
N ILE A 303 -3.86 3.20 -14.55
CA ILE A 303 -3.58 2.43 -13.34
C ILE A 303 -3.81 3.30 -12.10
N GLU A 304 -3.36 4.56 -12.11
CA GLU A 304 -3.66 5.55 -11.05
C GLU A 304 -5.18 5.73 -10.88
N ASP A 305 -5.91 5.95 -11.97
CA ASP A 305 -7.38 6.03 -11.98
C ASP A 305 -8.04 4.76 -11.40
N CYS A 306 -7.54 3.58 -11.73
CA CYS A 306 -8.02 2.31 -11.17
C CYS A 306 -7.82 2.26 -9.64
N HIS A 307 -6.66 2.71 -9.14
CA HIS A 307 -6.37 2.75 -7.70
C HIS A 307 -7.24 3.76 -6.96
N GLU A 308 -7.46 4.94 -7.53
CA GLU A 308 -8.36 5.97 -6.97
C GLU A 308 -9.80 5.46 -6.86
N ARG A 309 -10.24 4.63 -7.80
CA ARG A 309 -11.56 3.98 -7.81
C ARG A 309 -11.68 2.81 -6.84
N GLY A 310 -10.68 2.56 -5.99
CA GLY A 310 -10.70 1.49 -4.99
C GLY A 310 -10.24 0.12 -5.52
N GLY A 311 -9.46 0.10 -6.61
CA GLY A 311 -8.91 -1.09 -7.24
C GLY A 311 -7.84 -1.82 -6.40
N ALA A 312 -8.18 -2.33 -5.22
CA ALA A 312 -7.33 -3.31 -4.53
C ALA A 312 -7.22 -4.59 -5.37
N ASN A 313 -6.08 -5.27 -5.39
CA ASN A 313 -5.86 -6.51 -6.17
C ASN A 313 -6.16 -6.36 -7.68
N LEU A 314 -5.54 -5.36 -8.32
CA LEU A 314 -5.66 -5.11 -9.75
C LEU A 314 -4.97 -6.20 -10.59
N ASN A 315 -5.75 -6.89 -11.41
CA ASN A 315 -5.30 -7.79 -12.46
C ASN A 315 -5.37 -7.06 -13.81
N ILE A 316 -4.43 -7.33 -14.71
CA ILE A 316 -4.40 -6.71 -16.03
C ILE A 316 -4.63 -7.78 -17.09
N GLU A 317 -5.63 -7.59 -17.94
CA GLU A 317 -5.97 -8.52 -19.01
C GLU A 317 -5.82 -7.84 -20.37
N PHE A 318 -4.80 -8.25 -21.13
CA PHE A 318 -4.62 -7.81 -22.51
C PHE A 318 -5.44 -8.68 -23.45
N PHE A 319 -6.25 -8.08 -24.32
CA PHE A 319 -6.94 -8.71 -25.43
C PHE A 319 -6.29 -8.28 -26.73
N THR A 320 -5.69 -9.23 -27.44
CA THR A 320 -4.91 -8.91 -28.64
C THR A 320 -5.02 -9.96 -29.74
N ASP A 321 -4.61 -9.60 -30.94
CA ASP A 321 -4.63 -10.49 -32.09
C ASP A 321 -3.58 -11.60 -31.97
N GLY A 322 -3.73 -12.64 -32.80
CA GLY A 322 -2.85 -13.79 -32.81
C GLY A 322 -1.37 -13.41 -32.76
N LYS A 323 -0.92 -12.49 -33.62
CA LYS A 323 0.50 -12.15 -33.74
C LYS A 323 1.05 -11.48 -32.48
N LEU A 324 0.24 -10.64 -31.85
CA LEU A 324 0.64 -9.88 -30.68
C LEU A 324 0.56 -10.66 -29.37
N LEU A 325 -0.20 -11.76 -29.31
CA LEU A 325 -0.25 -12.68 -28.14
C LEU A 325 1.13 -13.20 -27.71
N TYR A 326 2.10 -13.16 -28.62
CA TYR A 326 3.42 -13.74 -28.45
C TYR A 326 4.47 -12.73 -27.98
N THR A 327 4.07 -11.47 -27.82
CA THR A 327 4.95 -10.39 -27.36
C THR A 327 5.06 -10.37 -25.83
N ASN A 328 5.95 -9.53 -25.30
CA ASN A 328 6.15 -9.35 -23.87
C ASN A 328 5.26 -8.23 -23.31
N PHE A 329 3.97 -8.20 -23.66
CA PHE A 329 3.02 -7.20 -23.13
C PHE A 329 2.94 -7.22 -21.61
N GLU A 330 3.13 -8.38 -20.98
CA GLU A 330 3.21 -8.44 -19.53
C GLU A 330 4.42 -7.69 -18.96
N SER A 331 5.46 -7.47 -19.76
CA SER A 331 6.67 -6.75 -19.36
C SER A 331 6.63 -5.26 -19.72
N TRP A 332 5.49 -4.74 -20.22
CA TRP A 332 5.36 -3.31 -20.52
C TRP A 332 5.52 -2.44 -19.29
N GLU A 333 5.94 -1.20 -19.51
CA GLU A 333 6.32 -0.28 -18.44
C GLU A 333 5.26 0.79 -18.21
N TYR A 334 5.14 1.20 -16.95
CA TYR A 334 4.39 2.37 -16.51
C TYR A 334 5.25 3.14 -15.49
N ASN A 335 4.95 4.42 -15.29
CA ASN A 335 5.64 5.23 -14.28
C ASN A 335 5.00 4.96 -12.92
N CYS A 336 5.82 4.56 -11.95
CA CYS A 336 5.43 4.38 -10.56
C CYS A 336 6.41 5.16 -9.70
N PHE A 337 5.93 6.21 -9.01
CA PHE A 337 6.75 7.06 -8.13
C PHE A 337 8.07 7.51 -8.78
N ASP A 338 7.98 8.09 -9.99
CA ASP A 338 9.11 8.57 -10.80
C ASP A 338 10.09 7.49 -11.33
N SER A 339 9.72 6.21 -11.24
CA SER A 339 10.49 5.09 -11.79
C SER A 339 9.71 4.31 -12.85
N LEU A 340 10.38 3.91 -13.93
CA LEU A 340 9.79 2.99 -14.91
C LEU A 340 9.74 1.59 -14.31
N THR A 341 8.52 1.06 -14.17
CA THR A 341 8.26 -0.24 -13.56
C THR A 341 7.52 -1.15 -14.53
N GLN A 342 7.92 -2.42 -14.61
CA GLN A 342 7.26 -3.42 -15.46
C GLN A 342 5.95 -3.93 -14.84
N LEU A 343 4.87 -3.99 -15.63
CA LEU A 343 3.55 -4.44 -15.18
C LEU A 343 3.60 -5.79 -14.45
N LYS A 344 4.26 -6.80 -15.04
CA LYS A 344 4.37 -8.15 -14.49
C LYS A 344 5.02 -8.25 -13.11
N ARG A 345 5.81 -7.25 -12.69
CA ARG A 345 6.45 -7.23 -11.37
C ARG A 345 5.45 -6.89 -10.27
N VAL A 346 4.45 -6.07 -10.60
CA VAL A 346 3.50 -5.52 -9.62
C VAL A 346 2.13 -6.18 -9.74
N TYR A 347 1.68 -6.47 -10.97
CA TYR A 347 0.35 -6.97 -11.25
C TYR A 347 0.38 -8.38 -11.83
N PHE A 348 -0.68 -9.14 -11.58
CA PHE A 348 -0.91 -10.35 -12.33
C PHE A 348 -1.43 -9.94 -13.72
N VAL A 349 -0.60 -10.17 -14.73
CA VAL A 349 -0.91 -9.82 -16.11
C VAL A 349 -1.18 -11.08 -16.90
N ASN A 350 -2.31 -11.08 -17.58
CA ASN A 350 -2.78 -12.17 -18.43
C ASN A 350 -3.02 -11.66 -19.84
N VAL A 351 -2.68 -12.48 -20.83
CA VAL A 351 -2.84 -12.13 -22.25
C VAL A 351 -3.86 -13.08 -22.87
N ARG A 352 -4.83 -12.55 -23.60
CA ARG A 352 -6.01 -13.26 -24.10
C ARG A 352 -6.24 -12.96 -25.58
N SER A 353 -6.73 -13.96 -26.31
CA SER A 353 -7.03 -13.84 -27.73
C SER A 353 -8.25 -12.94 -27.99
N LEU A 354 -8.16 -12.06 -28.98
CA LEU A 354 -9.31 -11.29 -29.48
C LEU A 354 -10.45 -12.14 -30.02
N MET A 355 -10.19 -13.39 -30.45
CA MET A 355 -11.25 -14.30 -30.89
C MET A 355 -12.31 -14.53 -29.81
N ARG A 356 -11.93 -14.39 -28.53
CA ARG A 356 -12.84 -14.44 -27.39
C ARG A 356 -13.92 -13.36 -27.47
N LEU A 357 -13.56 -12.21 -28.05
CA LEU A 357 -14.46 -11.09 -28.29
C LEU A 357 -15.41 -11.32 -29.49
N GLU A 358 -15.43 -12.51 -30.10
CA GLU A 358 -16.38 -12.82 -31.17
C GLU A 358 -17.68 -13.41 -30.64
N LYS A 359 -18.83 -12.94 -31.16
CA LYS A 359 -20.18 -13.39 -30.75
C LYS A 359 -20.40 -14.90 -30.87
N MET A 360 -19.66 -15.58 -31.76
CA MET A 360 -19.80 -17.02 -32.01
C MET A 360 -18.81 -17.87 -31.21
N TYR A 361 -17.87 -17.27 -30.48
CA TYR A 361 -16.84 -17.99 -29.77
C TYR A 361 -17.41 -19.00 -28.76
N SER A 362 -18.42 -18.59 -27.98
CA SER A 362 -19.10 -19.47 -27.00
C SER A 362 -19.82 -20.68 -27.63
N LYS A 363 -20.03 -20.66 -28.96
CA LYS A 363 -20.64 -21.74 -29.73
C LYS A 363 -19.60 -22.66 -30.38
N MET A 364 -18.32 -22.33 -30.32
CA MET A 364 -17.27 -23.17 -30.88
C MET A 364 -17.07 -24.44 -30.02
N PRO A 365 -16.82 -25.61 -30.63
CA PRO A 365 -16.54 -26.85 -29.88
C PRO A 365 -15.38 -26.70 -28.87
N ALA A 366 -14.33 -25.95 -29.27
CA ALA A 366 -13.18 -25.69 -28.42
C ALA A 366 -13.56 -24.98 -27.11
N TYR A 367 -14.58 -24.11 -27.11
CA TYR A 367 -15.06 -23.44 -25.89
C TYR A 367 -15.69 -24.41 -24.89
N GLN A 368 -16.42 -25.43 -25.36
CA GLN A 368 -17.02 -26.44 -24.48
C GLN A 368 -15.96 -27.29 -23.81
N ASN A 369 -14.94 -27.71 -24.58
CA ASN A 369 -13.77 -28.41 -24.04
C ASN A 369 -13.07 -27.55 -22.98
N TRP A 370 -12.91 -26.26 -23.27
CA TRP A 370 -12.33 -25.30 -22.35
C TRP A 370 -13.10 -25.21 -21.04
N LYS A 371 -14.42 -25.03 -21.12
CA LYS A 371 -15.29 -24.88 -19.95
C LYS A 371 -15.23 -26.11 -19.06
N SER A 372 -15.32 -27.30 -19.64
CA SER A 372 -15.20 -28.56 -18.90
C SER A 372 -13.83 -28.71 -18.22
N ARG A 373 -12.74 -28.43 -18.94
CA ARG A 373 -11.38 -28.48 -18.37
C ARG A 373 -11.16 -27.42 -17.30
N TRP A 374 -11.71 -26.22 -17.47
CA TRP A 374 -11.65 -25.15 -16.48
C TRP A 374 -12.33 -25.54 -15.17
N GLU A 375 -13.57 -26.06 -15.24
CA GLU A 375 -14.30 -26.53 -14.05
C GLU A 375 -13.50 -27.59 -13.28
N ARG A 376 -12.84 -28.50 -13.99
CA ARG A 376 -11.92 -29.49 -13.40
C ARG A 376 -10.66 -28.84 -12.81
N LEU A 377 -10.04 -27.89 -13.50
CA LEU A 377 -8.87 -27.17 -13.00
C LEU A 377 -9.19 -26.37 -11.73
N THR A 378 -10.40 -25.83 -11.61
CA THR A 378 -10.83 -25.08 -10.42
C THR A 378 -11.19 -25.95 -9.22
N THR A 379 -11.46 -27.24 -9.43
CA THR A 379 -11.90 -28.17 -8.37
C THR A 379 -10.80 -29.11 -7.89
N ASN A 380 -9.68 -29.18 -8.61
CA ASN A 380 -8.56 -30.06 -8.30
C ASN A 380 -7.28 -29.25 -8.10
N SER A 381 -6.32 -29.80 -7.34
CA SER A 381 -4.95 -29.29 -7.38
C SER A 381 -4.29 -29.60 -8.72
N ILE A 382 -3.32 -28.78 -9.11
CA ILE A 382 -2.54 -29.03 -10.31
C ILE A 382 -1.59 -30.22 -10.03
N ASP A 383 -1.83 -31.32 -10.72
CA ASP A 383 -0.90 -32.46 -10.76
C ASP A 383 0.08 -32.29 -11.92
N THR A 384 1.38 -32.32 -11.63
CA THR A 384 2.41 -32.23 -12.64
C THR A 384 2.93 -33.62 -13.01
N GLN A 385 2.33 -34.21 -14.04
CA GLN A 385 2.94 -35.33 -14.74
C GLN A 385 3.97 -34.81 -15.75
N THR A 386 4.90 -35.64 -16.20
CA THR A 386 5.84 -35.27 -17.27
C THR A 386 5.06 -34.86 -18.51
N VAL A 387 4.97 -33.55 -18.76
CA VAL A 387 4.18 -32.98 -19.85
C VAL A 387 4.99 -33.07 -21.14
N ASN A 388 4.45 -33.82 -22.09
CA ASN A 388 4.98 -33.89 -23.45
C ASN A 388 4.11 -33.00 -24.35
N ASN A 389 4.72 -32.10 -25.12
CA ASN A 389 4.00 -31.17 -26.00
C ASN A 389 3.50 -31.82 -27.31
N SER A 390 3.25 -33.13 -27.29
CA SER A 390 2.69 -33.86 -28.42
C SER A 390 1.20 -33.50 -28.58
N GLU A 391 0.74 -33.39 -29.83
CA GLU A 391 -0.69 -33.12 -30.10
C GLU A 391 -1.61 -34.18 -29.50
N SER A 392 -1.13 -35.43 -29.42
CA SER A 392 -1.86 -36.55 -28.79
C SER A 392 -2.10 -36.38 -27.30
N TYR A 393 -1.27 -35.62 -26.60
CA TYR A 393 -1.46 -35.32 -25.18
C TYR A 393 -2.44 -34.15 -25.02
N LEU A 394 -2.29 -33.09 -25.82
CA LEU A 394 -3.14 -31.90 -25.76
C LEU A 394 -4.62 -32.17 -26.10
N CYS A 395 -4.88 -33.17 -26.95
CA CYS A 395 -6.24 -33.57 -27.32
C CYS A 395 -6.99 -34.30 -26.20
N GLN A 396 -6.31 -34.84 -25.18
CA GLN A 396 -6.96 -35.58 -24.09
C GLN A 396 -7.74 -34.62 -23.20
N GLU A 397 -9.00 -34.95 -22.89
CA GLU A 397 -9.83 -34.14 -21.99
C GLU A 397 -9.25 -34.02 -20.58
N THR A 398 -8.41 -34.96 -20.15
CA THR A 398 -7.67 -34.93 -18.89
C THR A 398 -6.57 -33.88 -18.83
N THR A 399 -6.17 -33.32 -19.98
CA THR A 399 -5.11 -32.32 -20.05
C THR A 399 -5.64 -30.96 -19.65
N LEU A 400 -5.41 -30.60 -18.38
CA LEU A 400 -5.85 -29.33 -17.80
C LEU A 400 -4.82 -28.21 -17.97
N TRP A 401 -3.56 -28.56 -18.18
CA TRP A 401 -2.48 -27.59 -18.34
C TRP A 401 -1.38 -28.13 -19.25
N SER A 402 -0.51 -27.23 -19.73
CA SER A 402 0.67 -27.60 -20.51
C SER A 402 1.85 -26.72 -20.10
N ASN A 403 3.06 -27.28 -20.14
CA ASN A 403 4.25 -26.46 -19.99
C ASN A 403 4.80 -26.04 -21.36
N LEU A 404 5.40 -24.86 -21.38
CA LEU A 404 6.07 -24.36 -22.56
C LEU A 404 7.49 -23.98 -22.21
N CYS A 405 8.45 -24.56 -22.91
CA CYS A 405 9.76 -23.95 -23.02
C CYS A 405 9.90 -23.60 -24.49
N ALA A 406 9.82 -22.32 -24.78
CA ALA A 406 9.86 -21.83 -26.16
C ALA A 406 11.26 -21.35 -26.47
N SER A 407 11.74 -21.76 -27.64
CA SER A 407 13.07 -21.40 -28.13
C SER A 407 13.00 -20.31 -29.18
N THR A 408 11.86 -20.23 -29.85
CA THR A 408 11.57 -19.30 -30.93
C THR A 408 10.19 -18.68 -30.78
N GLN A 409 9.96 -17.58 -31.49
CA GLN A 409 8.62 -17.01 -31.64
C GLN A 409 7.65 -18.04 -32.24
N GLU A 410 8.10 -18.86 -33.20
CA GLU A 410 7.28 -19.90 -33.85
C GLU A 410 6.78 -20.96 -32.85
N ASP A 411 7.63 -21.38 -31.89
CA ASP A 411 7.24 -22.31 -30.84
C ASP A 411 6.13 -21.75 -29.94
N LEU A 412 6.25 -20.46 -29.58
CA LEU A 412 5.19 -19.74 -28.86
C LEU A 412 3.91 -19.75 -29.70
N GLU A 413 3.99 -19.38 -30.97
CA GLU A 413 2.82 -19.32 -31.86
C GLU A 413 2.08 -20.65 -31.94
N GLN A 414 2.82 -21.73 -32.17
CA GLN A 414 2.26 -23.07 -32.30
C GLN A 414 1.59 -23.51 -31.01
N LEU A 415 2.18 -23.21 -29.86
CA LEU A 415 1.55 -23.56 -28.59
C LEU A 415 0.25 -22.80 -28.39
N PHE A 416 0.22 -21.47 -28.53
CA PHE A 416 -1.03 -20.72 -28.36
C PHE A 416 -2.10 -21.18 -29.34
N LYS A 417 -1.75 -21.42 -30.61
CA LYS A 417 -2.67 -22.01 -31.60
C LYS A 417 -3.22 -23.35 -31.12
N ARG A 418 -2.38 -24.22 -30.55
CA ARG A 418 -2.80 -25.52 -29.98
C ARG A 418 -3.67 -25.35 -28.73
N SER A 419 -3.30 -24.48 -27.80
CA SER A 419 -4.09 -24.20 -26.60
C SER A 419 -5.48 -23.72 -26.96
N LEU A 420 -5.58 -22.81 -27.94
CA LEU A 420 -6.84 -22.32 -28.48
C LEU A 420 -7.65 -23.43 -29.17
N LYS A 421 -6.99 -24.24 -30.01
CA LYS A 421 -7.61 -25.34 -30.77
C LYS A 421 -8.17 -26.44 -29.86
N TYR A 422 -7.42 -26.82 -28.83
CA TYR A 422 -7.78 -27.95 -27.94
C TYR A 422 -8.50 -27.53 -26.66
N GLY A 423 -8.57 -26.23 -26.37
CA GLY A 423 -9.22 -25.70 -25.17
C GLY A 423 -8.42 -25.93 -23.89
N ILE A 424 -7.12 -25.64 -23.89
CA ILE A 424 -6.22 -25.86 -22.74
C ILE A 424 -6.26 -24.62 -21.82
N PRO A 425 -6.81 -24.72 -20.59
CA PRO A 425 -7.06 -23.54 -19.76
C PRO A 425 -5.83 -22.92 -19.11
N LEU A 426 -4.76 -23.69 -18.91
CA LEU A 426 -3.55 -23.21 -18.25
C LEU A 426 -2.32 -23.57 -19.07
N VAL A 427 -1.49 -22.56 -19.35
CA VAL A 427 -0.16 -22.74 -19.91
C VAL A 427 0.83 -21.94 -19.09
N VAL A 428 1.88 -22.60 -18.63
CA VAL A 428 2.98 -21.93 -17.89
C VAL A 428 4.30 -22.31 -18.52
N GLY A 429 5.17 -21.33 -18.72
CA GLY A 429 6.37 -21.57 -19.50
C GLY A 429 7.51 -20.62 -19.26
N SER A 430 8.61 -20.87 -19.98
CA SER A 430 9.77 -19.99 -20.04
C SER A 430 10.06 -19.57 -21.47
N ARG A 431 10.38 -18.29 -21.64
CA ARG A 431 10.90 -17.70 -22.88
C ARG A 431 12.42 -17.83 -23.04
N CYS A 432 13.13 -18.40 -22.05
CA CYS A 432 14.57 -18.59 -22.11
C CYS A 432 14.91 -20.01 -22.56
N HIS A 433 15.37 -20.15 -23.80
CA HIS A 433 15.80 -21.43 -24.36
C HIS A 433 16.99 -22.04 -23.62
N ALA A 434 18.00 -21.22 -23.32
CA ALA A 434 19.27 -21.67 -22.75
C ALA A 434 19.09 -22.43 -21.41
N GLN A 435 18.02 -22.11 -20.68
CA GLN A 435 17.69 -22.71 -19.39
C GLN A 435 16.40 -23.54 -19.42
N GLU A 436 15.94 -23.98 -20.60
CA GLU A 436 14.69 -24.72 -20.77
C GLU A 436 14.55 -25.86 -19.75
N ALA A 437 15.53 -26.76 -19.66
CA ALA A 437 15.41 -27.95 -18.81
C ALA A 437 15.30 -27.58 -17.32
N SER A 438 16.11 -26.62 -16.88
CA SER A 438 16.11 -26.11 -15.50
C SER A 438 14.80 -25.39 -15.18
N HIS A 439 14.35 -24.50 -16.07
CA HIS A 439 13.11 -23.76 -15.93
C HIS A 439 11.89 -24.66 -15.96
N ARG A 440 11.89 -25.68 -16.82
CA ARG A 440 10.86 -26.72 -16.86
C ARG A 440 10.70 -27.40 -15.51
N THR A 441 11.80 -27.84 -14.90
CA THR A 441 11.77 -28.43 -13.56
C THR A 441 11.26 -27.44 -12.52
N LYS A 442 11.77 -26.20 -12.51
CA LYS A 442 11.31 -25.16 -11.59
C LYS A 442 9.81 -24.85 -11.73
N ILE A 443 9.29 -24.79 -12.96
CA ILE A 443 7.87 -24.56 -13.26
C ILE A 443 7.02 -25.73 -12.77
N ASN A 444 7.44 -26.97 -13.03
CA ASN A 444 6.72 -28.15 -12.54
C ASN A 444 6.68 -28.15 -11.00
N THR A 445 7.80 -27.87 -10.34
CA THR A 445 7.85 -27.76 -8.87
C THR A 445 6.95 -26.64 -8.35
N LEU A 446 6.91 -25.50 -9.05
CA LEU A 446 6.08 -24.34 -8.69
C LEU A 446 4.59 -24.66 -8.75
N LEU A 447 4.17 -25.44 -9.74
CA LEU A 447 2.76 -25.79 -9.96
C LEU A 447 2.31 -27.03 -9.19
N GLN A 448 3.23 -27.87 -8.71
CA GLN A 448 2.85 -29.11 -8.05
C GLN A 448 2.02 -28.84 -6.79
N GLY A 449 0.80 -29.38 -6.77
CA GLY A 449 -0.06 -29.39 -5.58
C GLY A 449 -0.74 -28.06 -5.26
N ILE A 450 -0.56 -27.03 -6.09
CA ILE A 450 -1.21 -25.73 -5.86
C ILE A 450 -2.64 -25.75 -6.39
N GLN A 451 -3.49 -24.90 -5.80
CA GLN A 451 -4.80 -24.58 -6.34
C GLN A 451 -4.70 -23.41 -7.34
N ILE A 452 -5.58 -23.38 -8.34
CA ILE A 452 -5.50 -22.37 -9.42
C ILE A 452 -5.66 -20.93 -8.93
N ASN A 453 -6.41 -20.72 -7.84
CA ASN A 453 -6.59 -19.42 -7.19
C ASN A 453 -5.30 -18.88 -6.53
N GLN A 454 -4.29 -19.74 -6.28
CA GLN A 454 -2.99 -19.34 -5.73
C GLN A 454 -1.97 -18.98 -6.83
N LEU A 455 -2.29 -19.26 -8.09
CA LEU A 455 -1.35 -19.12 -9.21
C LEU A 455 -0.86 -17.67 -9.37
N SER A 456 -1.76 -16.68 -9.24
CA SER A 456 -1.41 -15.26 -9.40
C SER A 456 -0.35 -14.83 -8.39
N THR A 457 -0.57 -15.12 -7.11
CA THR A 457 0.35 -14.82 -6.01
C THR A 457 1.71 -15.48 -6.22
N ILE A 458 1.73 -16.76 -6.62
CA ILE A 458 2.96 -17.52 -6.79
C ILE A 458 3.78 -16.99 -7.99
N VAL A 459 3.12 -16.72 -9.12
CA VAL A 459 3.77 -16.15 -10.31
C VAL A 459 4.34 -14.76 -10.01
N GLN A 460 3.59 -13.93 -9.29
CA GLN A 460 4.06 -12.61 -8.86
C GLN A 460 5.29 -12.73 -7.96
N GLU A 461 5.29 -13.63 -6.98
CA GLU A 461 6.40 -13.79 -6.06
C GLU A 461 7.69 -14.25 -6.76
N VAL A 462 7.58 -15.15 -7.76
CA VAL A 462 8.74 -15.54 -8.58
C VAL A 462 9.30 -14.39 -9.41
N ARG A 463 8.42 -13.49 -9.90
CA ARG A 463 8.84 -12.30 -10.63
C ARG A 463 9.47 -11.26 -9.69
N ARG A 464 8.89 -11.05 -8.51
CA ARG A 464 9.42 -10.13 -7.48
C ARG A 464 10.83 -10.52 -7.01
N LYS A 465 11.10 -11.81 -6.92
CA LYS A 465 12.42 -12.34 -6.55
C LYS A 465 13.49 -12.18 -7.65
N SER A 466 13.11 -11.83 -8.88
CA SER A 466 14.09 -11.60 -9.95
C SER A 466 14.80 -10.25 -9.75
N PRO A 467 16.14 -10.18 -9.94
CA PRO A 467 16.88 -8.93 -9.85
C PRO A 467 16.27 -7.84 -10.75
N ASP A 468 16.34 -6.57 -10.37
CA ASP A 468 15.82 -5.49 -11.22
C ASP A 468 16.62 -5.35 -12.52
N ASN A 469 17.94 -5.52 -12.43
CA ASN A 469 18.85 -5.50 -13.56
C ASN A 469 18.93 -6.88 -14.22
N LEU A 470 18.47 -6.96 -15.47
CA LEU A 470 18.56 -8.16 -16.30
C LEU A 470 20.02 -8.60 -16.56
N GLU A 471 21.02 -7.73 -16.38
CA GLU A 471 22.43 -8.09 -16.54
C GLU A 471 22.98 -8.92 -15.37
N ASP A 472 22.40 -8.79 -14.17
CA ASP A 472 22.91 -9.45 -12.96
C ASP A 472 22.61 -10.95 -12.98
N GLU A 473 21.37 -11.32 -13.29
CA GLU A 473 20.94 -12.71 -13.49
C GLU A 473 20.01 -12.83 -14.71
N PRO A 474 20.55 -12.75 -15.94
CA PRO A 474 19.76 -12.77 -17.17
C PRO A 474 18.95 -14.05 -17.35
N GLU A 475 19.29 -15.10 -16.62
CA GLU A 475 18.68 -16.42 -16.69
C GLU A 475 17.61 -16.66 -15.62
N HIS A 476 17.36 -15.72 -14.71
CA HIS A 476 16.41 -15.93 -13.62
C HIS A 476 14.99 -16.21 -14.16
N LEU A 477 14.31 -17.26 -13.65
CA LEU A 477 13.00 -17.70 -14.15
C LEU A 477 11.98 -16.57 -14.15
N GLY A 478 11.96 -15.72 -13.12
CA GLY A 478 11.05 -14.58 -13.02
C GLY A 478 11.09 -13.62 -14.23
N HIS A 479 12.24 -13.45 -14.88
CA HIS A 479 12.33 -12.64 -16.10
C HIS A 479 11.59 -13.27 -17.27
N HIS A 480 11.65 -14.60 -17.37
CA HIS A 480 11.22 -15.38 -18.53
C HIS A 480 9.90 -16.10 -18.33
N LEU A 481 9.33 -16.08 -17.11
CA LEU A 481 8.13 -16.79 -16.73
C LEU A 481 6.91 -16.25 -17.49
N LEU A 482 6.43 -17.05 -18.41
CA LEU A 482 5.18 -16.88 -19.13
C LEU A 482 4.07 -17.59 -18.37
N CYS A 483 2.95 -16.92 -18.14
CA CYS A 483 1.76 -17.52 -17.56
C CYS A 483 0.55 -17.09 -18.38
N PHE A 484 -0.20 -18.07 -18.85
CA PHE A 484 -1.43 -17.91 -19.60
C PHE A 484 -2.52 -18.70 -18.89
N LEU A 485 -3.52 -17.97 -18.40
CA LEU A 485 -4.61 -18.52 -17.62
C LEU A 485 -5.92 -18.07 -18.26
N GLU A 486 -6.67 -18.98 -18.86
CA GLU A 486 -7.89 -18.61 -19.57
C GLU A 486 -9.13 -19.11 -18.85
N ASP A 487 -9.81 -18.19 -18.15
CA ASP A 487 -11.13 -18.39 -17.57
C ASP A 487 -12.22 -18.23 -18.65
N PRO A 488 -12.93 -19.31 -19.07
CA PRO A 488 -13.97 -19.27 -20.10
C PRO A 488 -15.17 -18.40 -19.73
N ASN A 489 -15.45 -18.21 -18.44
CA ASN A 489 -16.62 -17.46 -17.98
C ASN A 489 -16.36 -15.95 -17.92
N ARG A 490 -15.11 -15.52 -18.03
CA ARG A 490 -14.72 -14.11 -17.90
C ARG A 490 -14.60 -13.44 -19.26
N MET A 491 -15.74 -13.01 -19.81
CA MET A 491 -15.82 -12.18 -21.01
C MET A 491 -16.03 -10.70 -20.67
N PRO A 492 -15.25 -9.78 -21.25
CA PRO A 492 -15.51 -8.36 -21.12
C PRO A 492 -16.70 -7.95 -22.02
N PRO A 493 -17.31 -6.79 -21.78
CA PRO A 493 -18.46 -6.27 -22.49
C PRO A 493 -18.04 -5.86 -23.89
N PHE A 494 -18.41 -6.70 -24.83
CA PHE A 494 -18.06 -6.58 -26.24
C PHE A 494 -18.36 -5.21 -26.83
N HIS A 495 -19.47 -4.55 -26.45
CA HIS A 495 -19.87 -3.27 -27.05
C HIS A 495 -18.94 -2.11 -26.68
N TYR A 496 -18.36 -2.09 -25.47
CA TYR A 496 -17.42 -1.02 -25.06
C TYR A 496 -16.01 -1.20 -25.66
N LEU A 497 -15.67 -2.40 -26.13
CA LEU A 497 -14.37 -2.70 -26.75
C LEU A 497 -14.44 -2.80 -28.29
N THR A 498 -15.58 -2.43 -28.88
CA THR A 498 -15.77 -2.39 -30.33
C THR A 498 -15.47 -1.02 -30.92
N SER A 499 -15.14 -1.02 -32.22
CA SER A 499 -14.65 0.13 -33.00
C SER A 499 -15.58 1.35 -33.05
N GLN A 500 -16.83 1.26 -32.58
CA GLN A 500 -17.74 2.42 -32.53
C GLN A 500 -17.43 3.40 -31.38
N HIS A 501 -16.58 3.02 -30.42
CA HIS A 501 -16.14 3.87 -29.31
C HIS A 501 -14.61 4.06 -29.25
N LEU A 502 -13.88 3.50 -30.21
CA LEU A 502 -12.44 3.71 -30.44
C LEU A 502 -12.21 4.94 -31.35
N GLY A 503 -13.10 5.93 -31.27
CA GLY A 503 -13.15 7.09 -32.15
C GLY A 503 -12.04 8.09 -31.90
#